data_AF-A0A2J8AFD8-F1
#
_entry.id   AF-A0A2J8AFD8-F1
#
_cell.length_a   1.000
_cell.length_b   1.000
_cell.length_c   1.000
_cell.angle_alpha   90.00
_cell.angle_beta   90.00
_cell.angle_gamma   90.00
#
_symmetry.space_group_name_H-M   'P 1'
#
loop_
_entity.id
_entity.type
_entity.pdbx_description
1 polymer ?
#
loop_
_entity_poly.entity_id
_entity_poly.type
_entity_poly.pdbx_seq_one_letter_code
_entity_poly.pdbx_strand_id
1 'polypeptide(L)'
;MVGKAMRATLVATLLQPSPEVYECFDDVLLLSHGRVVFHGPRTDLLPFFVSLSLAPLPGMTAADFAQAFAASETGRKMAQCVAQAPYTHPLQDLVLHKEPYGLSAPRMWAVTMRREGLLLVRNTQFFIAGISQILFTGFLVSTAFVGLKHRDSNDANLFMSVVFFSLMTIFM
;
A
#
# COMPACT_ATOMS: atom_id res chain seq x y z
N MET A 1 22.94 -9.46 5.34
CA MET A 1 23.45 -10.42 4.31
C MET A 1 23.07 -10.02 2.88
N VAL A 2 21.83 -9.60 2.61
CA VAL A 2 21.37 -9.19 1.26
C VAL A 2 21.92 -7.82 0.81
N GLY A 3 21.92 -6.81 1.68
CA GLY A 3 22.42 -5.46 1.33
C GLY A 3 23.92 -5.40 1.02
N LYS A 4 24.74 -6.12 1.80
CA LYS A 4 26.20 -6.20 1.58
C LYS A 4 26.55 -6.88 0.24
N ALA A 5 25.82 -7.94 -0.13
CA ALA A 5 26.03 -8.62 -1.40
C ALA A 5 25.65 -7.73 -2.60
N MET A 6 24.60 -6.93 -2.48
CA MET A 6 24.11 -6.05 -3.56
C MET A 6 24.70 -4.63 -3.54
N ARG A 7 25.62 -4.32 -2.61
CA ARG A 7 26.10 -2.94 -2.36
C ARG A 7 24.96 -1.91 -2.27
N ALA A 8 23.88 -2.30 -1.59
CA ALA A 8 22.67 -1.51 -1.46
C ALA A 8 22.37 -1.22 0.01
N THR A 9 21.88 -0.02 0.29
CA THR A 9 21.36 0.36 1.62
C THR A 9 19.89 -0.03 1.72
N LEU A 10 19.57 -0.93 2.64
CA LEU A 10 18.20 -1.37 2.90
C LEU A 10 17.72 -0.75 4.21
N VAL A 11 16.59 -0.06 4.17
CA VAL A 11 15.89 0.44 5.36
C VAL A 11 14.58 -0.31 5.46
N ALA A 12 14.31 -0.90 6.63
CA ALA A 12 13.09 -1.65 6.90
C ALA A 12 12.55 -1.33 8.29
N THR A 13 11.24 -1.30 8.44
CA THR A 13 10.54 -1.11 9.72
C THR A 13 9.91 -2.42 10.16
N LEU A 14 10.26 -2.92 11.35
CA LEU A 14 9.76 -4.17 11.90
C LEU A 14 9.01 -3.88 13.20
N LEU A 15 7.78 -4.38 13.34
CA LEU A 15 6.96 -4.15 14.54
C LEU A 15 7.47 -4.98 15.73
N GLN A 16 7.87 -6.23 15.51
CA GLN A 16 8.42 -7.13 16.53
C GLN A 16 9.29 -8.21 15.85
N PRO A 17 10.57 -7.94 15.55
CA PRO A 17 11.43 -8.94 14.93
C PRO A 17 11.71 -10.11 15.89
N SER A 18 11.79 -11.32 15.36
CA SER A 18 12.39 -12.43 16.11
C SER A 18 13.88 -12.15 16.37
N PRO A 19 14.50 -12.77 17.39
CA PRO A 19 15.92 -12.55 17.70
C PRO A 19 16.85 -12.82 16.50
N GLU A 20 16.57 -13.89 15.75
CA GLU A 20 17.30 -14.27 14.54
C GLU A 20 17.25 -13.16 13.47
N VAL A 21 16.09 -12.53 13.30
CA VAL A 21 15.89 -11.44 12.36
C VAL A 21 16.61 -10.18 12.85
N TYR A 22 16.56 -9.90 14.15
CA TYR A 22 17.28 -8.78 14.76
C TYR A 22 18.81 -8.89 14.56
N GLU A 23 19.37 -10.09 14.69
CA GLU A 23 20.80 -10.34 14.49
C GLU A 23 21.27 -10.10 13.04
N CYS A 24 20.35 -10.08 12.07
CA CYS A 24 20.67 -9.84 10.66
C CYS A 24 20.94 -8.36 10.32
N PHE A 25 20.62 -7.43 11.22
CA PHE A 25 20.80 -5.99 11.01
C PHE A 25 22.18 -5.51 11.46
N ASP A 26 22.75 -4.56 10.71
CA ASP A 26 23.99 -3.89 11.06
C ASP A 26 23.72 -2.75 12.07
N ASP A 27 22.78 -1.86 11.71
CA ASP A 27 22.36 -0.70 12.52
C ASP A 27 20.88 -0.79 12.93
N VAL A 28 20.55 -0.20 14.08
CA VAL A 28 19.19 -0.09 14.62
C VAL A 28 18.81 1.37 14.76
N LEU A 29 17.65 1.73 14.20
CA LEU A 29 17.02 3.03 14.39
C LEU A 29 15.77 2.84 15.26
N LEU A 30 15.80 3.34 16.49
CA LEU A 30 14.66 3.34 17.38
C LEU A 30 13.94 4.69 17.30
N LEU A 31 12.63 4.66 17.05
CA LEU A 31 11.80 5.85 16.94
C LEU A 31 10.72 5.85 18.03
N SER A 32 10.43 7.02 18.61
CA SER A 32 9.27 7.26 19.48
C SER A 32 8.62 8.59 19.11
N HIS A 33 7.30 8.56 18.88
CA HIS A 33 6.48 9.67 18.35
C HIS A 33 7.20 10.57 17.33
N GLY A 34 7.77 9.96 16.29
CA GLY A 34 8.41 10.69 15.19
C GLY A 34 9.82 11.22 15.49
N ARG A 35 10.44 10.81 16.61
CA ARG A 35 11.82 11.19 16.96
C ARG A 35 12.74 10.01 17.13
N VAL A 36 14.01 10.25 16.82
CA VAL A 36 15.10 9.29 16.99
C VAL A 36 15.45 9.19 18.47
N VAL A 37 15.18 8.00 19.01
CA VAL A 37 15.51 7.61 20.39
C VAL A 37 16.93 7.05 20.46
N PHE A 38 17.27 6.22 19.48
CA PHE A 38 18.60 5.64 19.32
C PHE A 38 18.87 5.42 17.84
N HIS A 39 20.13 5.63 17.42
CA HIS A 39 20.61 5.27 16.10
C HIS A 39 22.07 4.85 16.19
N GLY A 40 22.38 3.63 15.73
CA GLY A 40 23.74 3.11 15.71
C GLY A 40 23.80 1.59 15.60
N PRO A 41 24.98 0.99 15.79
CA PRO A 41 25.16 -0.45 15.71
C PRO A 41 24.27 -1.20 16.68
N ARG A 42 23.74 -2.36 16.27
CA ARG A 42 22.89 -3.20 17.14
C ARG A 42 23.54 -3.60 18.46
N THR A 43 24.88 -3.65 18.50
CA THR A 43 25.69 -3.99 19.68
C THR A 43 25.64 -2.92 20.76
N ASP A 44 25.39 -1.68 20.36
CA ASP A 44 25.48 -0.51 21.24
C ASP A 44 24.12 -0.18 21.87
N LEU A 45 23.05 -0.82 21.38
CA LEU A 45 21.69 -0.64 21.88
C LEU A 45 21.57 -1.03 23.37
N LEU A 46 22.12 -2.18 23.77
CA LEU A 46 22.08 -2.63 25.16
C LEU A 46 22.92 -1.73 26.09
N PRO A 47 24.19 -1.41 25.77
CA PRO A 47 24.96 -0.41 26.52
C PRO A 47 24.25 0.95 26.65
N PHE A 48 23.56 1.40 25.60
CA PHE A 48 22.77 2.63 25.63
C PHE A 48 21.66 2.55 26.69
N PHE A 49 20.85 1.48 26.70
CA PHE A 49 19.82 1.32 27.73
C PHE A 49 20.40 1.16 29.15
N VAL A 50 21.53 0.47 29.30
CA VAL A 50 22.23 0.35 30.59
C VAL A 50 22.71 1.73 31.08
N SER A 51 23.27 2.56 30.20
CA SER A 51 23.71 3.93 30.53
C SER A 51 22.55 4.83 31.00
N LEU A 52 21.34 4.51 30.55
CA LEU A 52 20.12 5.20 30.94
C LEU A 52 19.46 4.62 32.20
N SER A 53 20.15 3.74 32.93
CA SER A 53 19.67 3.01 34.11
C SER A 53 18.50 2.04 33.84
N LEU A 54 18.37 1.58 32.60
CA LEU A 54 17.30 0.70 32.12
C LEU A 54 17.84 -0.68 31.74
N ALA A 55 18.70 -1.26 32.58
CA ALA A 55 19.19 -2.62 32.36
C ALA A 55 18.03 -3.63 32.47
N PRO A 56 17.80 -4.50 31.48
CA PRO A 56 16.77 -5.54 31.57
C PRO A 56 17.11 -6.50 32.72
N LEU A 57 16.18 -6.68 33.66
CA LEU A 57 16.31 -7.68 34.72
C LEU A 57 16.00 -9.08 34.14
N PRO A 58 16.71 -10.15 34.59
CA PRO A 58 16.41 -11.51 34.14
C PRO A 58 14.97 -11.89 34.50
N GLY A 59 14.17 -12.27 33.48
CA GLY A 59 12.76 -12.67 33.66
C GLY A 59 11.72 -11.55 33.50
N MET A 60 12.14 -10.32 33.19
CA MET A 60 11.23 -9.21 32.93
C MET A 60 10.54 -9.37 31.57
N THR A 61 9.20 -9.27 31.53
CA THR A 61 8.48 -9.31 30.25
C THR A 61 8.67 -7.99 29.50
N ALA A 62 8.45 -7.99 28.17
CA ALA A 62 8.53 -6.76 27.38
C ALA A 62 7.54 -5.68 27.86
N ALA A 63 6.38 -6.10 28.40
CA ALA A 63 5.38 -5.19 28.98
C ALA A 63 5.90 -4.56 30.28
N ASP A 64 6.49 -5.36 31.17
CA ASP A 64 7.07 -4.87 32.43
C ASP A 64 8.21 -3.88 32.17
N PHE A 65 9.06 -4.18 31.17
CA PHE A 65 10.13 -3.29 30.75
C PHE A 65 9.57 -1.97 30.18
N ALA A 66 8.56 -2.03 29.32
CA ALA A 66 7.94 -0.83 28.76
C ALA A 66 7.32 0.06 29.84
N GLN A 67 6.67 -0.54 30.85
CA GLN A 67 6.09 0.19 31.96
C GLN A 67 7.18 0.80 32.88
N ALA A 68 8.24 0.06 33.18
CA ALA A 68 9.40 0.55 33.92
C ALA A 68 10.11 1.69 33.17
N PHE A 69 10.26 1.57 31.85
CA PHE A 69 10.83 2.60 30.98
C PHE A 69 9.99 3.87 31.01
N ALA A 70 8.67 3.77 30.84
CA ALA A 70 7.76 4.92 30.89
C ALA A 70 7.75 5.63 32.25
N ALA A 71 7.91 4.88 33.35
CA ALA A 71 7.97 5.43 34.70
C ALA A 71 9.33 6.09 35.04
N SER A 72 10.40 5.67 34.38
CA SER A 72 11.76 6.19 34.63
C SER A 72 11.88 7.70 34.34
N GLU A 73 12.78 8.38 35.04
CA GLU A 73 13.09 9.80 34.77
C GLU A 73 13.59 9.99 33.34
N THR A 74 14.34 9.02 32.84
CA THR A 74 14.80 8.98 31.45
C THR A 74 13.64 8.90 30.47
N GLY A 75 12.70 7.96 30.66
CA GLY A 75 11.52 7.82 29.79
C GLY A 75 10.68 9.09 29.74
N ARG A 76 10.55 9.80 30.88
CA ARG A 76 9.88 11.11 30.95
C ARG A 76 10.64 12.22 30.23
N LYS A 77 11.96 12.32 30.41
CA LYS A 77 12.82 13.27 29.69
C LYS A 77 12.78 13.01 28.19
N MET A 78 12.79 11.75 27.79
CA MET A 78 12.73 11.33 26.40
C MET A 78 11.36 11.64 25.79
N ALA A 79 10.26 11.40 26.51
CA ALA A 79 8.92 11.81 26.09
C ALA A 79 8.78 13.33 25.92
N GLN A 80 9.42 14.14 26.77
CA GLN A 80 9.46 15.60 26.63
C GLN A 80 10.31 16.03 25.42
N CYS A 81 11.48 15.43 25.26
CA CYS A 81 12.33 15.52 24.07
C CYS A 81 11.71 14.88 22.84
N VAL A 82 10.49 14.34 22.92
CA VAL A 82 9.70 13.84 21.79
C VAL A 82 8.54 14.80 21.45
N ALA A 83 8.07 15.61 22.41
CA ALA A 83 6.94 16.55 22.26
C ALA A 83 7.22 17.90 21.54
N GLN A 84 8.42 18.47 21.66
CA GLN A 84 8.96 19.56 20.79
C GLN A 84 8.94 19.24 19.25
N ALA A 85 9.22 20.24 18.41
CA ALA A 85 9.12 20.18 16.95
C ALA A 85 10.03 19.11 16.28
N PRO A 86 9.66 18.63 15.07
CA PRO A 86 10.40 17.58 14.35
C PRO A 86 11.85 17.97 14.03
N TYR A 87 12.77 17.03 14.21
CA TYR A 87 14.19 17.21 13.88
C TYR A 87 14.36 17.29 12.35
N THR A 88 14.82 18.44 11.84
CA THR A 88 15.05 18.65 10.39
C THR A 88 16.54 18.44 10.10
N HIS A 89 16.89 17.39 9.34
CA HIS A 89 18.29 17.15 8.96
C HIS A 89 18.63 17.90 7.66
N PRO A 90 19.77 18.62 7.58
CA PRO A 90 20.17 19.38 6.40
C PRO A 90 20.44 18.54 5.13
N LEU A 91 20.37 17.21 5.21
CA LEU A 91 20.61 16.28 4.09
C LEU A 91 19.31 15.64 3.56
N GLN A 92 18.16 16.01 4.11
CA GLN A 92 16.87 15.44 3.74
C GLN A 92 16.56 15.60 2.23
N ASP A 93 17.07 16.68 1.62
CA ASP A 93 16.91 16.97 0.20
C ASP A 93 17.86 16.18 -0.73
N LEU A 94 18.96 15.62 -0.21
CA LEU A 94 19.97 14.91 -1.01
C LEU A 94 19.69 13.41 -1.14
N VAL A 95 18.90 12.83 -0.24
CA VAL A 95 18.58 11.39 -0.21
C VAL A 95 17.33 11.06 -1.03
N LEU A 96 16.45 12.04 -1.24
CA LEU A 96 15.19 11.82 -1.94
C LEU A 96 15.41 11.78 -3.46
N HIS A 97 15.33 10.59 -4.05
CA HIS A 97 15.29 10.45 -5.51
C HIS A 97 14.03 11.17 -6.03
N LYS A 98 14.23 12.30 -6.72
CA LYS A 98 13.13 13.20 -7.16
C LYS A 98 12.41 12.71 -8.42
N GLU A 99 12.94 11.70 -9.10
CA GLU A 99 12.32 11.10 -10.28
C GLU A 99 11.26 10.08 -9.82
N PRO A 100 9.95 10.35 -9.97
CA PRO A 100 8.90 9.48 -9.45
C PRO A 100 8.81 8.14 -10.21
N TYR A 101 9.38 8.06 -11.41
CA TYR A 101 9.25 6.91 -12.29
C TYR A 101 10.54 6.61 -13.06
N GLY A 102 10.99 5.35 -13.02
CA GLY A 102 12.16 4.91 -13.80
C GLY A 102 11.90 4.67 -15.30
N LEU A 103 10.70 4.95 -15.79
CA LEU A 103 10.24 4.64 -17.16
C LEU A 103 9.37 5.76 -17.71
N SER A 104 9.40 5.94 -19.03
CA SER A 104 8.56 6.92 -19.72
C SER A 104 7.07 6.57 -19.65
N ALA A 105 6.21 7.59 -19.59
CA ALA A 105 4.75 7.46 -19.51
C ALA A 105 4.11 6.47 -20.52
N PRO A 106 4.45 6.46 -21.82
CA PRO A 106 3.82 5.54 -22.76
C PRO A 106 4.22 4.08 -22.51
N ARG A 107 5.46 3.83 -22.06
CA ARG A 107 5.90 2.49 -21.70
C ARG A 107 5.19 2.01 -20.44
N MET A 108 5.03 2.89 -19.45
CA MET A 108 4.29 2.59 -18.23
C MET A 108 2.84 2.21 -18.54
N TRP A 109 2.17 3.00 -19.37
CA TRP A 109 0.81 2.72 -19.81
C TRP A 109 0.71 1.36 -20.51
N ALA A 110 1.61 1.07 -21.46
CA ALA A 110 1.61 -0.22 -22.16
C ALA A 110 1.84 -1.42 -21.22
N VAL A 111 2.73 -1.28 -20.23
CA VAL A 111 2.98 -2.30 -19.21
C VAL A 111 1.75 -2.52 -18.33
N THR A 112 1.09 -1.44 -17.89
CA THR A 112 -0.13 -1.52 -17.08
C THR A 112 -1.28 -2.14 -17.87
N MET A 113 -1.49 -1.75 -19.13
CA MET A 113 -2.51 -2.34 -20.00
C MET A 113 -2.28 -3.83 -20.23
N ARG A 114 -1.03 -4.24 -20.46
CA ARG A 114 -0.69 -5.67 -20.60
C ARG A 114 -0.97 -6.44 -19.30
N ARG A 115 -0.67 -5.85 -18.14
CA ARG A 115 -0.96 -6.46 -16.84
C ARG A 115 -2.47 -6.61 -16.62
N GLU A 116 -3.26 -5.57 -16.86
CA GLU A 116 -4.72 -5.62 -16.73
C GLU A 116 -5.35 -6.62 -17.70
N GLY A 117 -4.89 -6.67 -18.95
CA GLY A 117 -5.33 -7.69 -19.91
C GLY A 117 -5.04 -9.12 -19.42
N LEU A 118 -3.88 -9.37 -18.83
CA LEU A 118 -3.55 -10.68 -18.24
C LEU A 118 -4.43 -11.00 -17.02
N LEU A 119 -4.80 -10.00 -16.21
CA LEU A 119 -5.70 -10.18 -15.08
C LEU A 119 -7.13 -10.49 -15.54
N LEU A 120 -7.61 -9.82 -16.60
CA LEU A 120 -8.93 -10.07 -17.20
C LEU A 120 -9.03 -11.48 -17.79
N VAL A 121 -7.99 -11.95 -18.50
CA VAL A 121 -7.98 -13.31 -19.05
C VAL A 121 -7.99 -14.36 -17.93
N ARG A 122 -7.26 -14.13 -16.83
CA ARG A 122 -7.22 -15.06 -15.69
C ARG A 122 -8.47 -15.00 -14.81
N ASN A 123 -9.14 -13.85 -14.71
CA ASN A 123 -10.39 -13.67 -13.99
C ASN A 123 -11.54 -13.37 -14.97
N THR A 124 -11.94 -14.43 -15.65
CA THR A 124 -12.82 -14.39 -16.81
C THR A 124 -14.32 -14.34 -16.44
N GLN A 125 -14.68 -14.59 -15.16
CA GLN A 125 -16.08 -14.79 -14.75
C GLN A 125 -16.95 -13.54 -14.95
N PHE A 126 -16.49 -12.38 -14.46
CA PHE A 126 -17.20 -11.12 -14.64
C PHE A 126 -17.22 -10.67 -16.11
N PHE A 127 -16.15 -10.97 -16.85
CA PHE A 127 -16.02 -10.59 -18.25
C PHE A 127 -16.93 -11.42 -19.18
N ILE A 128 -17.02 -12.73 -18.97
CA ILE A 128 -17.93 -13.59 -19.72
C ILE A 128 -19.38 -13.23 -19.43
N ALA A 129 -19.74 -12.98 -18.16
CA ALA A 129 -21.10 -12.60 -17.80
C ALA A 129 -21.51 -11.27 -18.46
N GLY A 130 -20.62 -10.28 -18.50
CA GLY A 130 -20.88 -9.02 -19.19
C GLY A 130 -21.02 -9.19 -20.71
N ILE A 131 -20.14 -9.96 -21.35
CA ILE A 131 -20.24 -10.23 -22.80
C ILE A 131 -21.52 -11.01 -23.13
N SER A 132 -21.88 -12.02 -22.34
CA SER A 132 -23.06 -12.84 -22.59
C SER A 132 -24.35 -12.01 -22.45
N GLN A 133 -24.42 -11.12 -21.46
CA GLN A 133 -25.53 -10.18 -21.29
C GLN A 133 -25.67 -9.23 -22.48
N ILE A 134 -24.56 -8.65 -22.96
CA ILE A 134 -24.58 -7.72 -24.10
C ILE A 134 -25.06 -8.44 -25.38
N LEU A 135 -24.56 -9.65 -25.63
CA LEU A 135 -24.98 -10.46 -26.78
C LEU A 135 -26.47 -10.84 -26.71
N PHE A 136 -26.95 -11.25 -25.53
CA PHE A 136 -28.36 -11.60 -25.32
C PHE A 136 -29.27 -10.39 -25.53
N THR A 137 -28.90 -9.24 -24.97
CA THR A 137 -29.67 -7.99 -25.11
C THR A 137 -29.68 -7.54 -26.57
N GLY A 138 -28.53 -7.57 -27.25
CA GLY A 138 -28.44 -7.23 -28.68
C GLY A 138 -29.30 -8.14 -29.58
N PHE A 139 -29.38 -9.43 -29.25
CA PHE A 139 -30.25 -10.37 -29.96
C PHE A 139 -31.74 -10.04 -29.78
N LEU A 140 -32.19 -9.78 -28.54
CA LEU A 140 -33.57 -9.38 -28.25
C LEU A 140 -33.97 -8.06 -28.92
N VAL A 141 -33.05 -7.10 -28.95
CA VAL A 141 -33.24 -5.83 -29.66
C VAL A 141 -33.37 -6.07 -31.15
N SER A 142 -32.49 -6.88 -31.75
CA SER A 142 -32.49 -7.17 -33.18
C SER A 142 -33.80 -7.82 -33.65
N THR A 143 -34.34 -8.79 -32.91
CA THR A 143 -35.60 -9.47 -33.27
C THR A 143 -36.81 -8.55 -33.22
N ALA A 144 -36.81 -7.52 -32.36
CA ALA A 144 -37.87 -6.53 -32.29
C ALA A 144 -38.00 -5.69 -33.58
N PHE A 145 -36.92 -5.58 -34.37
CA PHE A 145 -36.89 -4.76 -35.60
C PHE A 145 -37.18 -5.53 -36.90
N VAL A 146 -37.19 -6.87 -36.88
CA VAL A 146 -37.32 -7.72 -38.09
C VAL A 146 -38.71 -7.65 -38.76
N GLY A 147 -39.72 -7.09 -38.10
CA GLY A 147 -41.10 -7.02 -38.62
C GLY A 147 -41.68 -5.62 -38.81
N LEU A 148 -40.91 -4.54 -38.60
CA LEU A 148 -41.47 -3.18 -38.54
C LEU A 148 -41.80 -2.61 -39.92
N LYS A 149 -43.10 -2.49 -40.20
CA LYS A 149 -43.61 -1.77 -41.36
C LYS A 149 -43.75 -0.28 -41.01
N HIS A 150 -42.71 0.48 -41.32
CA HIS A 150 -42.44 1.89 -40.95
C HIS A 150 -43.56 2.91 -41.27
N ARG A 151 -44.74 2.82 -40.64
CA ARG A 151 -45.83 3.76 -40.93
C ARG A 151 -46.75 4.14 -39.77
N ASP A 152 -46.55 3.58 -38.57
CA ASP A 152 -47.44 3.84 -37.42
C ASP A 152 -46.75 4.49 -36.22
N SER A 153 -47.49 5.31 -35.45
CA SER A 153 -47.00 5.96 -34.22
C SER A 153 -46.59 4.96 -33.13
N ASN A 154 -47.10 3.73 -33.19
CA ASN A 154 -46.71 2.66 -32.27
C ASN A 154 -45.28 2.15 -32.50
N ASP A 155 -44.76 2.22 -33.73
CA ASP A 155 -43.40 1.81 -34.05
C ASP A 155 -42.37 2.78 -33.45
N ALA A 156 -42.72 4.08 -33.38
CA ALA A 156 -41.90 5.11 -32.75
C ALA A 156 -41.79 4.91 -31.23
N ASN A 157 -42.90 4.55 -30.57
CA ASN A 157 -42.89 4.23 -29.15
C ASN A 157 -42.07 2.97 -28.86
N LEU A 158 -42.15 1.95 -29.72
CA LEU A 158 -41.33 0.74 -29.60
C LEU A 158 -39.83 1.07 -29.73
N PHE A 159 -39.45 1.88 -30.72
CA PHE A 159 -38.06 2.30 -30.91
C PHE A 159 -37.50 3.04 -29.69
N MET A 160 -38.23 4.03 -29.17
CA MET A 160 -37.83 4.79 -27.98
C MET A 160 -37.71 3.91 -26.73
N SER A 161 -38.61 2.95 -26.56
CA SER A 161 -38.58 2.00 -25.43
C SER A 161 -37.35 1.08 -25.48
N VAL A 162 -36.98 0.62 -26.68
CA VAL A 162 -35.84 -0.27 -26.89
C VAL A 162 -34.51 0.45 -26.67
N VAL A 163 -34.38 1.69 -27.15
CA VAL A 163 -33.19 2.53 -26.89
C VAL A 163 -33.03 2.81 -25.39
N PHE A 164 -34.13 3.14 -24.70
CA PHE A 164 -34.12 3.35 -23.25
C PHE A 164 -33.72 2.09 -22.48
N PHE A 165 -34.31 0.94 -22.82
CA PHE A 165 -33.99 -0.33 -22.18
C PHE A 165 -32.52 -0.72 -22.39
N SER A 166 -32.00 -0.58 -23.61
CA SER A 166 -30.59 -0.86 -23.94
C SER A 166 -29.61 0.06 -23.20
N LEU A 167 -29.96 1.33 -22.97
CA LEU A 167 -29.13 2.24 -22.17
C LEU A 167 -29.13 1.83 -20.70
N MET A 168 -30.29 1.48 -20.14
CA MET A 168 -30.40 1.02 -18.75
C MET A 168 -29.62 -0.27 -18.49
N THR A 169 -29.57 -1.19 -19.46
CA THR A 169 -28.80 -2.45 -19.32
C THR A 169 -27.29 -2.26 -19.35
N ILE A 170 -26.79 -1.12 -19.84
CA ILE A 170 -25.36 -0.79 -19.83
C ILE A 170 -24.94 -0.20 -18.47
N PHE A 171 -25.88 0.43 -17.75
CA PHE A 171 -25.63 1.05 -16.45
C PHE A 171 -25.88 0.12 -15.25
N MET A 172 -26.57 -1.00 -15.46
CA MET A 172 -26.87 -2.00 -14.44
C MET A 172 -25.95 -3.22 -14.57
#